data_AF-A0A0M3KII5-F1
#
_entry.id   AF-A0A0M3KII5-F1
#
_cell.length_a   1.000
_cell.length_b   1.000
_cell.length_c   1.000
_cell.angle_alpha   90.00
_cell.angle_beta   90.00
_cell.angle_gamma   90.00
#
_symmetry.space_group_name_H-M   'P 1'
#
loop_
_entity.id
_entity.type
_entity.pdbx_description
1 polymer ?
#
loop_
_entity_poly.entity_id
_entity_poly.type
_entity_poly.pdbx_seq_one_letter_code
_entity_poly.pdbx_strand_id
1 'polypeptide(L)'
;MDKGTWDAMSLSSEKEDRLKRYRNCVINITRANGLFIIFSCNFTREELRKQFECKELVFETEIASANSITFGGKSGVTSTGAVFRRVS
;
A
#
# COMPACT_ATOMS: atom_id res chain seq x y z
N MET A 1 -9.69 0.22 4.14
CA MET A 1 -8.47 0.91 4.62
C MET A 1 -7.64 -0.12 5.36
N ASP A 2 -6.37 -0.25 5.00
CA ASP A 2 -5.39 -1.08 5.67
C ASP A 2 -4.40 -0.21 6.46
N LYS A 3 -4.08 -0.63 7.67
CA LYS A 3 -3.11 0.02 8.56
C LYS A 3 -2.21 -1.05 9.17
N GLY A 4 -1.35 -1.65 8.35
CA GLY A 4 -0.33 -2.62 8.78
C GLY A 4 -0.68 -4.11 8.62
N THR A 5 -1.82 -4.46 8.02
CA THR A 5 -2.13 -5.87 7.70
C THR A 5 -1.11 -6.42 6.72
N TRP A 6 -0.84 -5.68 5.66
CA TRP A 6 0.18 -6.07 4.69
C TRP A 6 1.59 -6.10 5.29
N ASP A 7 1.93 -5.14 6.16
CA ASP A 7 3.21 -5.11 6.86
C ASP A 7 3.46 -6.43 7.60
N ALA A 8 2.48 -6.91 8.38
CA ALA A 8 2.57 -8.18 9.08
C ALA A 8 2.60 -9.39 8.12
N MET A 9 1.75 -9.41 7.08
CA MET A 9 1.70 -10.52 6.13
C MET A 9 2.99 -10.66 5.30
N SER A 10 3.65 -9.55 4.99
CA SER A 10 4.87 -9.50 4.18
C SER A 10 6.10 -10.11 4.85
N LEU A 11 6.06 -10.32 6.17
CA LEU A 11 7.15 -10.94 6.94
C LEU A 11 7.26 -12.46 6.75
N SER A 12 6.27 -13.08 6.10
CA SER A 12 6.28 -14.51 5.82
C SER A 12 7.23 -14.87 4.67
N SER A 13 7.79 -16.07 4.72
CA SER A 13 8.50 -16.69 3.60
C SER A 13 7.64 -16.90 2.35
N GLU A 14 6.31 -16.81 2.46
CA GLU A 14 5.34 -16.96 1.36
C GLU A 14 4.77 -15.62 0.88
N LYS A 15 5.48 -14.50 1.12
CA LYS A 15 4.97 -13.14 0.87
C LYS A 15 4.46 -12.94 -0.56
N GLU A 16 5.06 -13.55 -1.57
CA GLU A 16 4.63 -13.41 -2.97
C GLU A 16 3.25 -14.01 -3.23
N ASP A 17 2.95 -15.19 -2.66
CA ASP A 17 1.63 -15.80 -2.78
C ASP A 17 0.58 -15.05 -1.95
N ARG A 18 0.96 -14.62 -0.75
CA ARG A 18 0.12 -13.78 0.11
C ARG A 18 -0.22 -12.45 -0.54
N LEU A 19 0.74 -11.83 -1.25
CA LEU A 19 0.49 -10.59 -1.98
C LEU A 19 -0.58 -10.79 -3.05
N LYS A 20 -0.50 -11.88 -3.82
CA LYS A 20 -1.50 -12.20 -4.85
C LYS A 20 -2.88 -12.39 -4.25
N ARG A 21 -2.99 -13.19 -3.18
CA ARG A 21 -4.26 -13.43 -2.48
C ARG A 21 -4.81 -12.15 -1.86
N TYR A 22 -3.96 -11.34 -1.24
CA TYR A 22 -4.34 -10.09 -0.62
C TYR A 22 -4.85 -9.08 -1.66
N ARG A 23 -4.12 -8.92 -2.78
CA ARG A 23 -4.55 -8.07 -3.89
C ARG A 23 -5.91 -8.51 -4.45
N ASN A 24 -6.11 -9.81 -4.67
CA ASN A 24 -7.39 -10.35 -5.13
C ASN A 24 -8.51 -10.08 -4.11
N CYS A 25 -8.24 -10.23 -2.82
CA CYS A 25 -9.19 -9.89 -1.76
C CYS A 25 -9.57 -8.41 -1.81
N VAL A 26 -8.58 -7.51 -1.86
CA VAL A 26 -8.78 -6.06 -1.96
C VAL A 26 -9.63 -5.71 -3.18
N ILE A 27 -9.33 -6.28 -4.35
CA ILE A 27 -10.12 -6.08 -5.57
C ILE A 27 -11.56 -6.50 -5.32
N ASN A 28 -11.80 -7.73 -4.83
CA ASN A 28 -13.14 -8.27 -4.65
C ASN A 28 -14.01 -7.47 -3.66
N ILE A 29 -13.42 -6.96 -2.57
CA ILE A 29 -14.17 -6.22 -1.53
C ILE A 29 -14.35 -4.74 -1.84
N THR A 30 -13.48 -4.15 -2.66
CA THR A 30 -13.58 -2.74 -3.05
C THR A 30 -14.59 -2.61 -4.17
N ARG A 31 -15.56 -1.71 -4.10
CA ARG A 31 -16.52 -1.52 -5.22
C ARG A 31 -15.84 -0.90 -6.44
N ALA A 32 -16.43 -1.05 -7.62
CA ALA A 32 -16.02 -0.30 -8.81
C ALA A 32 -15.93 1.21 -8.50
N ASN A 33 -14.86 1.87 -8.94
CA ASN A 33 -14.48 3.25 -8.61
C ASN A 33 -14.21 3.55 -7.13
N GLY A 34 -14.25 2.53 -6.27
CA GLY A 34 -13.92 2.63 -4.84
C GLY A 34 -12.43 2.79 -4.59
N LEU A 35 -12.09 3.18 -3.36
CA LEU A 35 -10.71 3.44 -2.95
C LEU A 35 -10.19 2.35 -2.02
N PHE A 36 -9.01 1.85 -2.33
CA PHE A 36 -8.16 1.09 -1.41
C PHE A 36 -7.08 2.03 -0.86
N ILE A 37 -7.04 2.19 0.45
CA ILE A 37 -6.07 3.04 1.15
C ILE A 37 -5.24 2.14 2.03
N ILE A 38 -3.92 2.22 1.91
CA ILE A 38 -2.96 1.46 2.72
C ILE A 38 -1.96 2.39 3.38
N PHE A 39 -1.76 2.19 4.68
CA PHE A 39 -0.68 2.78 5.45
C PHE A 39 0.33 1.69 5.83
N SER A 40 1.61 1.97 5.59
CA SER A 40 2.71 1.06 5.89
C SER A 40 3.85 1.80 6.59
N CYS A 41 4.53 1.12 7.52
CA CYS A 41 5.79 1.61 8.10
C CYS A 41 7.03 0.94 7.47
N ASN A 42 6.82 -0.11 6.66
CA ASN A 42 7.90 -0.95 6.12
C ASN A 42 8.16 -0.71 4.63
N PHE A 43 7.19 -0.12 3.90
CA PHE A 43 7.27 0.05 2.46
C PHE A 43 7.14 1.52 2.05
N THR A 44 8.00 1.93 1.13
CA THR A 44 7.93 3.21 0.43
C THR A 44 6.74 3.25 -0.52
N ARG A 45 6.41 4.46 -1.03
CA ARG A 45 5.35 4.63 -2.02
C ARG A 45 5.62 3.77 -3.25
N GLU A 46 6.83 3.79 -3.78
CA GLU A 46 7.25 3.04 -4.96
C GLU A 46 7.07 1.53 -4.77
N GLU A 47 7.42 1.02 -3.59
CA GLU A 47 7.25 -0.40 -3.28
C GLU A 47 5.78 -0.78 -3.17
N LEU A 48 4.96 0.04 -2.50
CA LEU A 48 3.51 -0.16 -2.44
C LEU A 48 2.89 -0.12 -3.84
N ARG A 49 3.31 0.81 -4.70
CA ARG A 49 2.87 0.87 -6.09
C ARG A 49 3.24 -0.41 -6.85
N LYS A 50 4.49 -0.85 -6.76
CA LYS A 50 4.95 -2.11 -7.36
C LYS A 50 4.17 -3.34 -6.86
N GLN A 51 3.73 -3.31 -5.60
CA GLN A 51 3.01 -4.42 -4.97
C GLN A 51 1.51 -4.41 -5.24
N PHE A 52 0.87 -3.26 -5.45
CA PHE A 52 -0.60 -3.17 -5.54
C PHE A 52 -1.14 -2.65 -6.86
N GLU A 53 -0.36 -1.92 -7.66
CA GLU A 53 -0.79 -1.54 -9.01
C GLU A 53 -0.99 -2.79 -9.89
N CYS A 54 -2.13 -2.85 -10.54
CA CYS A 54 -2.46 -3.84 -11.56
C CYS A 54 -3.55 -3.29 -12.49
N LYS A 55 -4.11 -4.15 -13.35
CA LYS A 55 -5.17 -3.73 -14.28
C LYS A 55 -6.42 -3.22 -13.55
N GLU A 56 -6.71 -3.74 -12.36
CA GLU A 56 -7.91 -3.44 -11.57
C GLU A 56 -7.69 -2.37 -10.49
N LEU A 57 -6.45 -2.14 -10.05
CA LEU A 57 -6.08 -1.16 -9.03
C LEU A 57 -5.04 -0.20 -9.58
N VAL A 58 -5.38 1.08 -9.68
CA VAL A 58 -4.50 2.14 -10.18
C VAL A 58 -4.12 3.05 -9.03
N PHE A 59 -2.85 3.41 -8.91
CA PHE A 59 -2.43 4.39 -7.92
C PHE A 59 -3.06 5.75 -8.21
N GLU A 60 -3.74 6.30 -7.21
CA GLU A 60 -4.44 7.57 -7.30
C GLU A 60 -3.56 8.70 -6.74
N THR A 61 -3.07 8.54 -5.50
CA THR A 61 -2.30 9.57 -4.82
C THR A 61 -1.58 9.03 -3.58
N GLU A 62 -0.61 9.80 -3.08
CA GLU A 62 0.02 9.59 -1.78
C GLU A 62 -0.69 10.43 -0.72
N ILE A 63 -0.85 9.88 0.48
CA ILE A 63 -1.28 10.65 1.65
C ILE A 63 -0.03 11.23 2.29
N ALA A 64 0.07 12.56 2.31
CA ALA A 64 1.20 13.26 2.91
C ALA A 64 1.42 12.80 4.36
N SER A 65 2.64 12.35 4.67
CA SER A 65 3.00 11.93 6.01
C SER A 65 3.07 13.15 6.93
N ALA A 66 2.26 13.18 7.99
CA ALA A 66 2.28 14.26 8.98
C ALA A 66 3.58 14.29 9.81
N ASN A 67 4.32 13.17 9.86
CA ASN A 67 5.49 12.98 10.70
C ASN A 67 6.68 12.53 9.83
N SER A 68 7.44 13.50 9.32
CA SER A 68 8.74 13.25 8.69
C SER A 68 9.87 13.55 9.69
N ILE A 69 10.74 12.58 9.94
CA ILE A 69 11.96 12.76 10.72
C ILE A 69 13.14 12.83 9.75
N THR A 70 13.89 13.92 9.76
CA THR A 70 15.07 14.08 8.92
C THR A 70 16.34 13.78 9.70
N PHE A 71 17.17 12.85 9.23
CA PHE A 71 18.47 12.53 9.82
C PHE A 71 19.54 12.52 8.73
N GLY A 72 20.59 13.34 8.88
CA GLY A 72 21.70 13.42 7.92
C GLY A 72 21.30 13.85 6.50
N GLY A 73 20.26 14.67 6.36
CA GLY A 73 19.74 15.12 5.05
C GLY A 73 18.79 14.14 4.35
N LYS A 74 18.51 12.97 4.96
CA LYS A 74 17.51 12.02 4.50
C LYS A 74 16.26 12.13 5.37
N SER A 75 15.10 12.38 4.77
CA SER A 75 13.81 12.38 5.45
C SER A 75 13.24 10.96 5.47
N GLY A 76 13.13 10.37 6.65
CA GLY A 76 12.34 9.16 6.89
C GLY A 76 10.93 9.55 7.31
N VAL A 77 9.92 9.01 6.63
CA VAL A 77 8.52 9.14 7.07
C VAL A 77 8.22 8.03 8.07
N THR A 78 7.50 8.32 9.15
CA THR A 78 7.14 7.28 10.13
C THR A 78 6.12 6.27 9.58
N SER A 79 5.39 6.65 8.53
CA SER A 79 4.52 5.78 7.75
C SER A 79 4.22 6.40 6.39
N THR A 80 4.20 5.57 5.34
CA THR A 80 3.76 5.90 3.98
C THR A 80 2.29 5.55 3.82
N GLY A 81 1.49 6.50 3.33
CA GLY A 81 0.10 6.27 2.95
C GLY A 81 -0.08 6.31 1.44
N ALA A 82 -0.64 5.26 0.84
CA ALA A 82 -0.93 5.19 -0.59
C ALA A 82 -2.41 4.93 -0.84
N VAL A 83 -2.96 5.59 -1.85
CA VAL A 83 -4.35 5.44 -2.29
C VAL A 83 -4.37 4.84 -3.69
N PHE A 84 -5.19 3.81 -3.87
CA PHE A 84 -5.45 3.15 -5.13
C PHE A 84 -6.95 3.21 -5.44
N ARG A 85 -7.30 3.47 -6.70
CA ARG A 85 -8.67 3.41 -7.20
C ARG A 85 -8.90 2.08 -7.90
N ARG A 86 -10.02 1.42 -7.59
CA ARG A 86 -10.50 0.27 -8.34
C ARG A 86 -11.17 0.75 -9.63
N VAL A 87 -10.65 0.37 -10.80
CA VAL A 87 -11.15 0.87 -12.11
C VAL A 87 -12.36 0.11 -12.65
N SER A 88 -12.65 -1.11 -12.17
CA SER A 88 -13.81 -1.93 -12.57
C SER A 88 -14.18 -2.98 -11.54
#